data_AF-A0A6M0G7Y6-F1
#
_entry.id   AF-A0A6M0G7Y6-F1
#
_cell.length_a   1.000
_cell.length_b   1.000
_cell.length_c   1.000
_cell.angle_alpha   90.00
_cell.angle_beta   90.00
_cell.angle_gamma   90.00
#
_symmetry.space_group_name_H-M   'P 1'
#
loop_
_entity.id
_entity.type
_entity.pdbx_description
1 polymer ?
#
loop_
_entity_poly.entity_id
_entity_poly.type
_entity_poly.pdbx_seq_one_letter_code
_entity_poly.pdbx_strand_id
1 'polypeptide(L)'
;MPTATYESVSSTPSLIISVIEDGSLLVSFDVTEATQGKIMHSGHKAYALCCEIRGQTYSFTREHLDILSSSERKILYDWLKVDGSELNWDLV
;
A
#
# COMPACT_ATOMS: atom_id res chain seq x y z
N MET A 1 15.21 21.21 37.48
CA MET A 1 15.27 21.68 36.08
C MET A 1 14.24 20.88 35.30
N PRO A 2 13.27 21.48 34.60
CA PRO A 2 12.40 20.71 33.72
C PRO A 2 13.14 20.43 32.40
N THR A 3 13.46 19.17 32.15
CA THR A 3 13.92 18.70 30.84
C THR A 3 12.70 18.60 29.93
N ALA A 4 12.48 19.61 29.09
CA ALA A 4 11.53 19.49 28.00
C ALA A 4 12.08 18.45 27.02
N THR A 5 11.43 17.30 26.93
CA THR A 5 11.72 16.29 25.91
C THR A 5 11.02 16.75 24.64
N TYR A 6 11.80 17.15 23.65
CA TYR A 6 11.30 17.41 22.31
C TYR A 6 11.02 16.05 21.66
N GLU A 7 9.78 15.57 21.73
CA GLU A 7 9.35 14.48 20.86
C GLU A 7 9.34 15.00 19.43
N SER A 8 10.16 14.36 18.60
CA SER A 8 10.29 14.71 17.19
C SER A 8 8.95 14.48 16.52
N VAL A 9 8.27 15.55 16.12
CA VAL A 9 7.14 15.47 15.21
C VAL A 9 7.73 15.01 13.88
N SER A 10 7.86 13.69 13.72
CA SER A 10 8.19 13.08 12.45
C SER A 10 7.01 13.38 11.55
N SER A 11 7.07 14.49 10.83
CA SER A 11 6.19 14.77 9.72
C SER A 11 6.54 13.76 8.62
N THR A 12 6.16 12.50 8.83
CA THR A 12 6.05 11.54 7.73
C THR A 12 5.14 12.20 6.71
N PRO A 13 5.61 12.48 5.49
CA PRO A 13 4.75 13.01 4.45
C PRO A 13 3.60 12.03 4.28
N SER A 14 2.40 12.48 4.63
CA SER A 14 1.16 11.75 4.46
C SER A 14 0.95 11.53 2.97
N LEU A 15 1.25 10.33 2.46
CA LEU A 15 0.95 9.97 1.08
C LEU A 15 -0.46 9.40 1.04
N ILE A 16 -1.39 10.16 0.47
CA ILE A 16 -2.74 9.68 0.20
C ILE A 16 -2.72 8.85 -1.08
N ILE A 17 -3.10 7.57 -0.97
CA ILE A 17 -3.30 6.66 -2.08
C ILE A 17 -4.81 6.51 -2.31
N SER A 18 -5.23 6.67 -3.57
CA SER A 18 -6.63 6.46 -3.97
C SER A 18 -6.69 5.36 -5.02
N VAL A 19 -7.43 4.31 -4.70
CA VAL A 19 -7.65 3.17 -5.59
C VAL A 19 -9.03 3.30 -6.21
N ILE A 20 -9.11 3.14 -7.52
CA ILE A 20 -10.33 3.30 -8.31
C ILE A 20 -10.67 1.94 -8.95
N GLU A 21 -11.92 1.52 -8.86
CA GLU A 21 -12.46 0.31 -9.48
C GLU A 21 -13.67 0.72 -10.34
N ASP A 22 -13.69 0.31 -11.62
CA ASP A 22 -14.77 0.65 -12.56
C ASP A 22 -15.15 2.15 -12.62
N GLY A 23 -14.15 3.03 -12.49
CA GLY A 23 -14.34 4.48 -12.49
C GLY A 23 -14.90 5.07 -11.20
N SER A 24 -15.06 4.26 -10.16
CA SER A 24 -15.49 4.67 -8.82
C SER A 24 -14.35 4.55 -7.81
N LEU A 25 -14.26 5.49 -6.87
CA LEU A 25 -13.28 5.41 -5.78
C LEU A 25 -13.61 4.18 -4.90
N LEU A 26 -12.73 3.17 -4.92
CA LEU A 26 -12.81 2.00 -4.06
C LEU A 26 -12.40 2.36 -2.63
N VAL A 27 -11.22 2.95 -2.47
CA VAL A 27 -10.70 3.38 -1.17
C VAL A 27 -9.70 4.53 -1.35
N SER A 28 -9.74 5.49 -0.43
CA SER A 28 -8.71 6.53 -0.28
C SER A 28 -8.19 6.53 1.15
N PHE A 29 -6.87 6.38 1.29
CA PHE A 29 -6.21 6.20 2.58
C PHE A 29 -4.83 6.82 2.57
N ASP A 30 -4.40 7.30 3.73
CA ASP A 30 -2.99 7.60 3.94
C ASP A 30 -2.22 6.28 4.06
N VAL A 31 -1.06 6.18 3.40
CA VAL A 31 -0.27 4.95 3.42
C VAL A 31 0.05 4.48 4.85
N THR A 32 0.17 5.40 5.80
CA THR A 32 0.44 5.09 7.22
C THR A 32 -0.72 4.42 7.94
N GLU A 33 -1.94 4.50 7.39
CA GLU A 33 -3.12 3.82 7.90
C GLU A 33 -3.18 2.34 7.48
N ALA A 34 -2.33 1.94 6.52
CA ALA A 34 -2.22 0.56 6.10
C ALA A 34 -1.25 -0.23 7.00
N THR A 35 -1.65 -1.43 7.41
CA THR A 35 -0.79 -2.36 8.13
C THR A 35 0.01 -3.23 7.17
N GLN A 36 0.92 -4.05 7.69
CA GLN A 36 1.72 -5.00 6.89
C GLN A 36 0.87 -5.72 5.83
N GLY A 37 1.36 -5.69 4.60
CA GLY A 37 0.71 -6.33 3.45
C GLY A 37 1.20 -7.76 3.24
N LYS A 38 0.44 -8.50 2.45
CA LYS A 38 0.75 -9.86 2.00
C LYS A 38 0.41 -10.00 0.53
N ILE A 39 1.34 -10.56 -0.23
CA ILE A 39 1.10 -10.91 -1.63
C ILE A 39 0.38 -12.25 -1.69
N MET A 40 -0.77 -12.26 -2.37
CA MET A 40 -1.63 -13.42 -2.56
C MET A 40 -1.24 -14.14 -3.85
N HIS A 41 -1.10 -15.46 -3.76
CA HIS A 41 -0.62 -16.31 -4.84
C HIS A 41 -1.65 -17.38 -5.22
N SER A 42 -1.76 -17.67 -6.52
CA SER A 42 -2.47 -18.81 -7.08
C SER A 42 -1.44 -19.68 -7.80
N GLY A 43 -1.01 -20.76 -7.14
CA GLY A 43 0.17 -21.51 -7.56
C GLY A 43 1.44 -20.65 -7.50
N HIS A 44 2.13 -20.51 -8.62
CA HIS A 44 3.35 -19.69 -8.74
C HIS A 44 3.09 -18.24 -9.17
N LYS A 45 1.82 -17.84 -9.36
CA LYS A 45 1.49 -16.49 -9.83
C LYS A 45 0.91 -15.66 -8.70
N ALA A 46 1.50 -14.50 -8.42
CA ALA A 46 0.84 -13.48 -7.61
C ALA A 46 -0.44 -13.00 -8.33
N TYR A 47 -1.50 -12.69 -7.58
CA TYR A 47 -2.78 -12.20 -8.13
C TYR A 47 -3.39 -11.01 -7.37
N ALA A 48 -2.98 -10.76 -6.13
CA ALA A 48 -3.38 -9.57 -5.39
C ALA A 48 -2.37 -9.20 -4.30
N LEU A 49 -2.37 -7.92 -3.91
CA LEU A 49 -1.74 -7.41 -2.70
C LEU A 49 -2.82 -7.15 -1.65
N CYS A 50 -2.76 -7.88 -0.54
CA CYS A 50 -3.72 -7.75 0.54
C CYS A 50 -3.12 -6.96 1.71
N CYS A 51 -3.85 -6.01 2.28
CA CYS A 51 -3.46 -5.31 3.51
C CYS A 51 -4.70 -4.89 4.32
N GLU A 52 -4.50 -4.54 5.58
CA GLU A 52 -5.55 -3.96 6.40
C GLU A 52 -5.42 -2.43 6.42
N ILE A 53 -6.52 -1.73 6.17
CA ILE A 53 -6.62 -0.28 6.20
C ILE A 53 -7.79 0.05 7.13
N ARG A 54 -7.51 0.78 8.22
CA ARG A 54 -8.54 1.17 9.21
C ARG A 54 -9.37 -0.01 9.75
N GLY A 55 -8.75 -1.17 9.95
CA GLY A 55 -9.43 -2.38 10.44
C GLY A 55 -10.24 -3.15 9.40
N GLN A 56 -10.14 -2.79 8.11
CA GLN A 56 -10.74 -3.53 7.00
C GLN A 56 -9.69 -4.09 6.06
N THR A 57 -9.86 -5.34 5.66
CA THR A 57 -8.97 -6.00 4.70
C THR A 57 -9.32 -5.60 3.26
N TYR A 58 -8.35 -5.05 2.54
CA TYR A 58 -8.45 -4.73 1.12
C TYR A 58 -7.56 -5.68 0.32
N SER A 59 -7.99 -6.00 -0.90
CA SER A 59 -7.21 -6.76 -1.88
C SER A 59 -7.06 -5.95 -3.15
N PHE A 60 -5.83 -5.52 -3.43
CA PHE A 60 -5.47 -4.75 -4.61
C PHE A 60 -5.00 -5.70 -5.71
N THR A 61 -5.75 -5.78 -6.79
CA THR A 61 -5.37 -6.53 -8.00
C THR A 61 -4.36 -5.72 -8.81
N ARG A 62 -3.87 -6.30 -9.91
CA ARG A 62 -3.06 -5.55 -10.90
C ARG A 62 -3.72 -4.25 -11.31
N GLU A 63 -5.00 -4.30 -11.67
CA GLU A 63 -5.75 -3.15 -12.18
C GLU A 63 -5.81 -2.02 -11.14
N HIS A 64 -5.96 -2.36 -9.85
CA HIS A 64 -5.91 -1.41 -8.75
C HIS A 64 -4.54 -0.73 -8.61
N LEU A 65 -3.45 -1.45 -8.83
CA LEU A 65 -2.07 -0.97 -8.66
C LEU A 65 -1.52 -0.27 -9.91
N ASP A 66 -2.05 -0.57 -11.10
CA ASP A 66 -1.64 0.05 -12.37
C ASP A 66 -2.10 1.52 -12.46
N ILE A 67 -3.14 1.89 -11.70
CA ILE A 67 -3.62 3.28 -11.57
C ILE A 67 -2.62 4.16 -10.80
N LEU A 68 -1.85 3.55 -9.89
CA LEU A 68 -0.84 4.25 -9.11
C LEU A 68 0.39 4.54 -9.98
N SER A 69 1.04 5.67 -9.75
CA SER A 69 2.35 5.94 -10.32
C SER A 69 3.41 4.98 -9.76
N SER A 70 4.53 4.83 -10.46
CA SER A 70 5.65 4.00 -9.98
C SER A 70 6.17 4.44 -8.61
N SER A 71 6.13 5.74 -8.31
CA SER A 71 6.52 6.28 -7.00
C SER A 71 5.53 5.91 -5.90
N GLU A 72 4.22 6.01 -6.17
CA GLU A 72 3.17 5.63 -5.22
C GLU A 72 3.20 4.13 -4.94
N ARG A 73 3.36 3.28 -5.98
CA ARG A 73 3.56 1.84 -5.81
C ARG A 73 4.77 1.54 -4.93
N LYS A 74 5.91 2.19 -5.19
CA LYS A 74 7.12 1.99 -4.40
C LYS A 74 6.90 2.33 -2.93
N ILE A 75 6.26 3.46 -2.64
CA ILE A 75 5.97 3.88 -1.26
C ILE A 75 5.01 2.91 -0.59
N LEU A 76 3.95 2.49 -1.29
CA LEU A 76 3.01 1.48 -0.81
C LEU A 76 3.75 0.17 -0.46
N TYR A 77 4.59 -0.35 -1.35
CA TYR A 77 5.31 -1.60 -1.12
C TYR A 77 6.32 -1.49 0.03
N ASP A 78 7.10 -0.40 0.07
CA ASP A 78 8.06 -0.13 1.14
C ASP A 78 7.39 -0.02 2.53
N TRP A 79 6.19 0.58 2.57
CA TRP A 79 5.40 0.70 3.78
C TRP A 79 4.83 -0.65 4.22
N LEU A 80 4.19 -1.37 3.29
CA LEU A 80 3.57 -2.68 3.52
C LEU A 80 4.58 -3.81 3.77
N LYS A 81 5.88 -3.56 3.59
CA LYS A 81 6.98 -4.55 3.71
C LYS A 81 6.79 -5.74 2.77
N VAL A 82 6.35 -5.46 1.55
CA VAL A 82 6.19 -6.47 0.50
C VAL A 82 7.22 -6.28 -0.60
N ASP A 83 7.68 -7.37 -1.20
CA ASP A 83 8.54 -7.31 -2.36
C ASP A 83 7.68 -7.11 -3.62
N GLY A 84 7.59 -5.87 -4.09
CA GLY A 84 6.83 -5.53 -5.30
C GLY A 84 7.28 -6.27 -6.56
N SER A 85 8.47 -6.89 -6.57
CA SER A 85 8.93 -7.71 -7.70
C SER A 85 8.19 -9.06 -7.80
N GLU A 86 7.58 -9.53 -6.71
CA GLU A 86 6.71 -10.73 -6.74
C GLU A 86 5.39 -10.44 -7.47
N LEU A 87 4.96 -9.18 -7.54
CA LEU A 87 3.82 -8.72 -8.33
C LEU A 87 4.18 -8.53 -9.81
N ASN A 88 5.18 -9.26 -10.34
CA ASN A 88 5.55 -9.20 -11.74
C ASN A 88 4.44 -9.82 -12.62
N TRP A 89 3.52 -8.96 -13.03
CA TRP A 89 2.35 -9.30 -13.83
C TRP A 89 2.65 -9.68 -15.28
N ASP A 90 3.91 -9.54 -15.71
CA ASP A 90 4.37 -9.77 -17.09
C ASP A 90 4.81 -11.22 -17.37
N LEU A 91 4.63 -12.15 -16.42
CA LEU A 91 4.84 -13.59 -16.66
C LEU A 91 3.56 -14.27 -17.16
N VAL A 92 3.18 -13.96 -18.41
CA VAL A 92 2.28 -14.78 -19.24
C VAL A 92 2.81 -14.83 -20.66
#